data_AF-A0A6L9YYS5-F1
#
_entry.id   AF-A0A6L9YYS5-F1
#
_cell.length_a   1.000
_cell.length_b   1.000
_cell.length_c   1.000
_cell.angle_alpha   90.00
_cell.angle_beta   90.00
_cell.angle_gamma   90.00
#
_symmetry.space_group_name_H-M   'P 1'
#
loop_
_entity.id
_entity.type
_entity.pdbx_description
1 polymer ?
#
loop_
_entity_poly.entity_id
_entity_poly.type
_entity_poly.pdbx_seq_one_letter_code
_entity_poly.pdbx_strand_id
1 'polypeptide(L)'
;MSDCIKTVTKIIEDAGAQVIYLSPYSPEFNPIEHLWSQLKIFLRKFSPKTLELVDKLLGIAILLSYPKDFRNWFAHCCYCTS
;
A
#
# COMPACT_ATOMS: atom_id res chain seq x y z
N MET A 1 -1.78 -25.16 -4.51
CA MET A 1 -1.38 -23.81 -4.05
C MET A 1 -0.11 -23.31 -4.74
N SER A 2 0.91 -24.14 -4.93
CA SER A 2 2.19 -23.79 -5.60
C SER A 2 2.04 -23.26 -7.03
N ASP A 3 1.09 -23.79 -7.79
CA ASP A 3 1.03 -23.53 -9.24
C ASP A 3 0.41 -22.18 -9.57
N CYS A 4 -0.48 -21.68 -8.70
CA CYS A 4 -1.04 -20.33 -8.81
C CYS A 4 0.04 -19.26 -8.59
N ILE A 5 0.87 -19.42 -7.53
CA ILE A 5 1.96 -18.48 -7.25
C ILE A 5 2.93 -18.42 -8.42
N LYS A 6 3.34 -19.58 -8.97
CA LYS A 6 4.21 -19.64 -10.15
C LYS A 6 3.62 -18.92 -11.35
N THR A 7 2.31 -19.07 -11.58
CA THR A 7 1.60 -18.42 -12.69
C THR A 7 1.58 -16.90 -12.51
N VAL A 8 1.24 -16.41 -11.30
CA VAL A 8 1.21 -14.97 -11.00
C VAL A 8 2.60 -14.36 -11.07
N THR A 9 3.62 -15.01 -10.52
CA THR A 9 5.02 -14.55 -10.59
C THR A 9 5.47 -14.40 -12.04
N LYS A 10 5.16 -15.39 -12.88
CA LYS A 10 5.48 -15.32 -14.31
C LYS A 10 4.81 -14.14 -15.01
N ILE A 11 3.53 -13.88 -14.74
CA ILE A 11 2.82 -12.73 -15.33
C ILE A 11 3.45 -11.40 -14.91
N ILE A 12 3.91 -11.28 -13.66
CA ILE A 12 4.58 -10.08 -13.15
C ILE A 12 5.96 -9.91 -13.82
N GLU A 13 6.73 -10.98 -13.94
CA GLU A 13 8.05 -10.98 -14.57
C GLU A 13 7.98 -10.71 -16.08
N ASP A 14 6.99 -11.28 -16.77
CA ASP A 14 6.73 -11.03 -18.20
C ASP A 14 6.37 -9.55 -18.47
N ALA A 15 5.83 -8.84 -17.47
CA ALA A 15 5.60 -7.39 -17.52
C ALA A 15 6.84 -6.54 -17.22
N GLY A 16 8.00 -7.16 -16.94
CA GLY A 16 9.26 -6.48 -16.61
C GLY A 16 9.37 -6.02 -15.15
N ALA A 17 8.48 -6.48 -14.27
CA ALA A 17 8.54 -6.20 -12.84
C ALA A 17 9.19 -7.36 -12.07
N GLN A 18 9.67 -7.07 -10.85
CA GLN A 18 10.27 -8.08 -9.97
C GLN A 18 9.35 -8.37 -8.78
N VAL A 19 9.15 -9.66 -8.48
CA VAL A 19 8.45 -10.08 -7.27
C VAL A 19 9.39 -10.01 -6.07
N ILE A 20 9.01 -9.19 -5.08
CA ILE A 20 9.70 -9.07 -3.79
C ILE A 20 8.89 -9.84 -2.76
N TYR A 21 9.48 -10.91 -2.20
CA TYR A 21 8.85 -11.69 -1.15
C TYR A 21 9.13 -11.08 0.22
N LEU A 22 8.06 -10.91 1.00
CA LEU A 22 8.12 -10.47 2.39
C LEU A 22 8.08 -11.68 3.33
N SER A 23 8.80 -11.57 4.46
CA SER A 23 8.67 -12.54 5.54
C SER A 23 7.23 -12.56 6.07
N PRO A 24 6.69 -13.74 6.44
CA PRO A 24 5.37 -13.82 7.04
C PRO A 24 5.26 -12.94 8.29
N TYR A 25 4.13 -12.26 8.45
CA TYR A 25 3.84 -11.39 9.60
C TYR A 25 4.82 -10.24 9.82
N SER A 26 5.46 -9.74 8.75
CA SER A 26 6.33 -8.56 8.80
C SER A 26 5.70 -7.30 8.19
N PRO A 27 4.66 -6.72 8.82
CA PRO A 27 4.05 -5.48 8.34
C PRO A 27 5.02 -4.28 8.36
N GLU A 28 6.07 -4.33 9.18
CA GLU A 28 7.12 -3.30 9.27
C GLU A 28 7.88 -3.09 7.96
N PHE A 29 7.91 -4.12 7.10
CA PHE A 29 8.54 -4.08 5.78
C PHE A 29 7.55 -3.83 4.63
N ASN A 30 6.29 -3.50 4.93
CA ASN A 30 5.27 -3.27 3.93
C ASN A 30 4.83 -1.78 3.90
N PRO A 31 5.31 -0.96 2.94
CA PRO A 31 5.03 0.48 2.91
C PRO A 31 3.54 0.82 2.80
N ILE A 32 2.71 -0.07 2.26
CA ILE A 32 1.26 0.16 2.11
C ILE A 32 0.55 0.27 3.47
N GLU A 33 1.12 -0.31 4.54
CA GLU A 33 0.55 -0.23 5.88
C GLU A 33 0.51 1.21 6.41
N HIS A 34 1.53 2.01 6.08
CA HIS A 34 1.58 3.44 6.43
C HIS A 34 0.48 4.22 5.71
N LEU A 35 0.27 3.94 4.42
CA LEU A 35 -0.82 4.54 3.64
C LEU A 35 -2.18 4.19 4.25
N TRP A 36 -2.44 2.91 4.54
CA TRP A 36 -3.71 2.51 5.15
C TRP A 36 -3.93 3.11 6.53
N SER A 37 -2.88 3.28 7.34
CA SER A 37 -2.96 3.97 8.62
C SER A 37 -3.46 5.41 8.43
N GLN A 38 -2.86 6.16 7.50
CA GLN A 38 -3.26 7.54 7.18
C GLN A 38 -4.71 7.61 6.64
N LEU A 39 -5.06 6.75 5.68
CA LEU A 39 -6.41 6.70 5.10
C LEU A 39 -7.47 6.40 6.17
N LYS A 40 -7.20 5.45 7.07
CA LYS A 40 -8.10 5.12 8.18
C LYS A 40 -8.26 6.29 9.15
N ILE A 41 -7.18 7.00 9.48
CA ILE A 41 -7.25 8.19 10.34
C ILE A 41 -8.14 9.25 9.68
N PHE A 42 -7.95 9.50 8.38
CA PHE A 42 -8.78 10.44 7.62
C PHE A 42 -10.25 10.03 7.65
N LEU A 43 -10.58 8.79 7.29
CA LEU A 43 -11.96 8.29 7.28
C LEU A 43 -12.62 8.37 8.66
N ARG A 44 -11.90 8.06 9.74
CA ARG A 44 -12.43 8.14 11.11
C ARG A 44 -12.85 9.57 11.47
N LYS A 45 -12.14 10.60 10.98
CA LYS A 45 -12.51 12.01 11.21
C LYS A 45 -13.89 12.36 10.62
N PHE A 46 -14.25 11.79 9.48
CA PHE A 46 -15.53 12.06 8.83
C PHE A 46 -16.63 11.06 9.20
N SER A 47 -16.25 9.88 9.74
CA SER A 47 -17.17 8.83 10.17
C SER A 47 -18.30 8.52 9.17
N PRO A 48 -17.95 8.24 7.89
CA PRO A 48 -18.92 8.05 6.82
C PRO A 48 -19.87 6.88 7.12
N LYS A 49 -21.13 7.01 6.67
CA LYS A 49 -22.20 6.03 6.93
C LYS A 49 -22.62 5.23 5.70
N THR A 50 -22.01 5.48 4.56
CA THR A 50 -22.32 4.86 3.26
C THR A 50 -21.03 4.52 2.54
N LEU A 51 -21.04 3.43 1.77
CA LEU A 51 -19.88 3.03 0.95
C LEU A 51 -19.49 4.11 -0.07
N GLU A 52 -20.47 4.75 -0.72
CA GLU A 52 -20.20 5.83 -1.67
C GLU A 52 -19.38 6.98 -1.04
N LEU A 53 -19.72 7.36 0.20
CA LEU A 53 -18.98 8.38 0.92
C LEU A 53 -17.58 7.90 1.35
N VAL A 54 -17.43 6.62 1.69
CA VAL A 54 -16.11 6.02 1.95
C VAL A 54 -15.23 6.13 0.71
N ASP A 55 -15.75 5.73 -0.47
CA ASP A 55 -15.01 5.78 -1.73
C ASP A 55 -14.60 7.20 -2.10
N LYS A 56 -15.53 8.17 -2.00
CA LYS A 56 -15.23 9.58 -2.23
C LYS A 56 -14.15 10.11 -1.29
N LEU A 57 -14.25 9.82 0.00
CA LEU A 57 -13.29 10.29 0.99
C LEU A 57 -11.93 9.62 0.83
N LEU A 58 -11.87 8.34 0.45
CA LEU A 58 -10.62 7.66 0.13
C LEU A 58 -9.93 8.31 -1.07
N GLY A 59 -10.69 8.62 -2.14
CA GLY A 59 -10.15 9.33 -3.30
C GLY A 59 -9.56 10.68 -2.92
N ILE A 60 -10.27 11.47 -2.10
CA ILE A 60 -9.76 12.75 -1.59
C ILE A 60 -8.50 12.56 -0.75
N ALA A 61 -8.49 11.58 0.16
CA ALA A 61 -7.36 11.33 1.05
C ALA A 61 -6.08 10.94 0.28
N ILE A 62 -6.22 10.15 -0.78
CA ILE A 62 -5.09 9.79 -1.66
C ILE A 62 -4.57 11.04 -2.39
N LEU A 63 -5.46 11.88 -2.93
CA LEU A 63 -5.06 13.13 -3.62
C LEU A 63 -4.37 14.14 -2.69
N LEU A 64 -4.68 14.11 -1.40
CA LEU A 64 -4.03 14.95 -0.39
C LEU A 64 -2.70 14.36 0.13
N SER A 65 -2.35 13.13 -0.24
CA SER A 65 -1.13 12.47 0.21
C SER A 65 0.10 13.06 -0.48
N TYR A 66 1.14 13.39 0.28
CA TYR A 66 2.29 14.13 -0.25
C TYR A 66 3.41 13.19 -0.73
N PRO A 67 4.04 13.42 -1.91
CA PRO A 67 5.11 12.58 -2.44
C PRO A 67 6.28 12.30 -1.48
N LYS A 68 6.60 13.24 -0.59
CA LYS A 68 7.66 13.09 0.42
C LYS A 68 7.32 12.02 1.46
N ASP A 69 6.04 11.89 1.84
CA ASP A 69 5.61 10.92 2.84
C ASP A 69 5.82 9.50 2.32
N PHE A 70 5.47 9.24 1.05
CA PHE A 70 5.76 7.97 0.40
C PHE A 70 7.24 7.64 0.41
N ARG A 71 8.11 8.58 0.01
CA ARG A 71 9.57 8.34 0.04
C ARG A 71 10.05 7.98 1.46
N ASN A 72 9.57 8.69 2.46
CA ASN A 72 9.94 8.41 3.86
C ASN A 72 9.45 7.02 4.32
N TRP A 73 8.26 6.58 3.91
CA TRP A 73 7.74 5.24 4.25
C TRP A 73 8.55 4.14 3.56
N PHE A 74 8.89 4.30 2.28
CA PHE A 74 9.76 3.35 1.59
C PHE A 74 11.16 3.27 2.22
N ALA A 75 11.74 4.39 2.63
CA ALA A 75 13.00 4.42 3.37
C ALA A 75 12.88 3.72 4.75
N HIS A 76 11.80 4.01 5.49
CA HIS A 76 11.51 3.36 6.77
C HIS A 76 11.37 1.84 6.64
N CYS A 77 10.81 1.35 5.53
CA CYS A 77 10.66 -0.07 5.23
C CYS A 77 11.88 -0.69 4.52
N CYS A 78 13.05 -0.04 4.55
CA CYS A 78 14.32 -0.54 4.02
C CYS A 78 14.42 -0.67 2.49
N TYR A 79 13.59 0.04 1.71
CA TYR A 79 13.63 -0.02 0.24
C TYR A 79 14.47 1.07 -0.43
N CYS A 80 14.79 2.15 0.28
CA CYS A 80 15.59 3.27 -0.24
C CYS A 80 16.46 3.83 0.88
N THR A 81 17.62 4.40 0.53
CA THR A 81 18.37 5.26 1.46
C THR A 81 17.71 6.64 1.53
N SER A 82 17.47 7.11 2.74
CA SER A 82 16.87 8.42 3.05
C SER A 82 17.69 9.60 2.53
#